data_AF-A0A4Q3SD85-F1
#
_entry.id   AF-A0A4Q3SD85-F1
#
_cell.length_a   1.000
_cell.length_b   1.000
_cell.length_c   1.000
_cell.angle_alpha   90.00
_cell.angle_beta   90.00
_cell.angle_gamma   90.00
#
_symmetry.space_group_name_H-M   'P 1'
#
loop_
_entity.id
_entity.type
_entity.pdbx_description
1 polymer ?
#
loop_
_entity_poly.entity_id
_entity_poly.type
_entity_poly.pdbx_seq_one_letter_code
_entity_poly.pdbx_strand_id
1 'polypeptide(L)'
;LDLNLGIDPSATGLDNIRLRGRIAGLSAKEIEERMDEIADFTGLGPFLAMPLKTYSAGMQARLAFAVATAVHADVILMDEWIAVGDADFQKIAHKRILELMERAGILVLASHDLELIRLYCNKVMRIESGVASPIMDVKKLDELLAAA
;
A
#
# COMPACT_ATOMS: atom_id res chain seq x y z
N LEU A 1 1.39 -4.34 -3.97
CA LEU A 1 0.07 -4.59 -3.31
C LEU A 1 -1.02 -4.52 -4.36
N ASP A 2 -1.75 -5.62 -4.63
CA ASP A 2 -2.95 -5.53 -5.48
C ASP A 2 -4.14 -5.01 -4.65
N LEU A 3 -4.56 -3.79 -4.97
CA LEU A 3 -5.64 -3.08 -4.29
C LEU A 3 -7.02 -3.70 -4.59
N ASN A 4 -7.18 -4.42 -5.70
CA ASN A 4 -8.47 -4.96 -6.14
C ASN A 4 -8.68 -6.44 -5.80
N LEU A 5 -7.63 -7.16 -5.41
CA LEU A 5 -7.70 -8.60 -5.14
C LEU A 5 -8.68 -8.91 -3.99
N GLY A 6 -9.76 -9.65 -4.24
CA GLY A 6 -10.69 -10.03 -3.17
C GLY A 6 -11.61 -8.91 -2.69
N ILE A 7 -11.90 -7.94 -3.57
CA ILE A 7 -13.01 -7.01 -3.40
C ILE A 7 -14.26 -7.56 -4.10
N ASP A 8 -15.40 -7.55 -3.40
CA ASP A 8 -16.72 -7.85 -3.94
C ASP A 8 -17.54 -6.55 -4.07
N PRO A 9 -17.84 -6.09 -5.31
CA PRO A 9 -18.64 -4.88 -5.54
C PRO A 9 -20.08 -4.95 -5.01
N SER A 10 -20.63 -6.15 -4.85
CA SER A 10 -21.98 -6.35 -4.35
C SER A 10 -22.08 -6.33 -2.82
N ALA A 11 -20.97 -6.59 -2.14
CA ALA A 11 -20.87 -6.61 -0.69
C ALA A 11 -20.63 -5.20 -0.10
N THR A 12 -20.89 -5.04 1.19
CA THR A 12 -20.68 -3.76 1.88
C THR A 12 -19.20 -3.45 2.07
N GLY A 13 -18.85 -2.21 2.41
CA GLY A 13 -17.49 -1.86 2.82
C GLY A 13 -16.99 -2.71 3.99
N LEU A 14 -17.82 -2.92 5.02
CA LEU A 14 -17.49 -3.76 6.16
C LEU A 14 -17.23 -5.22 5.76
N ASP A 15 -18.04 -5.78 4.87
CA ASP A 15 -17.86 -7.15 4.40
C ASP A 15 -16.59 -7.29 3.56
N ASN A 16 -16.25 -6.27 2.78
CA ASN A 16 -15.00 -6.22 2.03
C ASN A 16 -13.77 -6.16 2.95
N ILE A 17 -13.84 -5.43 4.07
CA ILE A 17 -12.79 -5.45 5.11
C ILE A 17 -12.58 -6.88 5.63
N ARG A 18 -13.68 -7.58 5.97
CA ARG A 18 -13.61 -8.96 6.45
C ARG A 18 -13.05 -9.93 5.41
N LEU A 19 -13.53 -9.83 4.17
CA LEU A 19 -13.11 -10.71 3.08
C LEU A 19 -11.60 -10.59 2.82
N ARG A 20 -11.11 -9.37 2.71
CA ARG A 20 -9.68 -9.08 2.51
C ARG A 20 -8.84 -9.48 3.71
N GLY A 21 -9.31 -9.25 4.93
CA GLY A 21 -8.62 -9.71 6.15
C GLY A 21 -8.41 -11.23 6.14
N ARG A 22 -9.42 -12.00 5.73
CA ARG A 22 -9.31 -13.45 5.59
C ARG A 22 -8.34 -13.87 4.49
N ILE A 23 -8.37 -13.19 3.34
CA ILE A 23 -7.43 -13.43 2.24
C ILE A 23 -5.99 -13.15 2.68
N ALA A 24 -5.80 -12.16 3.53
CA ALA A 24 -4.52 -11.83 4.15
C ALA A 24 -4.10 -12.79 5.27
N GLY A 25 -4.88 -13.83 5.55
CA GLY A 25 -4.57 -14.86 6.55
C GLY A 25 -4.95 -14.49 7.99
N LEU A 26 -5.68 -13.40 8.22
CA LEU A 26 -6.17 -13.04 9.54
C LEU A 26 -7.34 -13.94 9.96
N SER A 27 -7.37 -14.30 11.24
CA SER A 27 -8.53 -14.95 11.86
C SER A 27 -9.69 -13.97 12.00
N ALA A 28 -10.91 -14.49 12.13
CA ALA A 28 -12.10 -13.66 12.35
C ALA A 28 -11.96 -12.76 13.58
N LYS A 29 -11.29 -13.23 14.63
CA LYS A 29 -11.04 -12.45 15.85
C LYS A 29 -10.12 -11.25 15.57
N GLU A 30 -8.99 -11.47 14.89
CA GLU A 30 -8.04 -10.40 14.55
C GLU A 30 -8.65 -9.36 13.63
N ILE A 31 -9.55 -9.78 12.73
CA ILE A 31 -10.28 -8.87 11.84
C ILE A 31 -11.20 -7.96 12.66
N GLU A 32 -12.01 -8.51 13.56
CA GLU A 32 -12.92 -7.70 14.38
C GLU A 32 -12.15 -6.79 15.35
N GLU A 33 -11.01 -7.21 15.90
CA GLU A 33 -10.13 -6.37 16.73
C GLU A 33 -9.54 -5.17 15.96
N ARG A 34 -9.40 -5.26 14.64
CA ARG A 34 -8.89 -4.20 13.77
C ARG A 34 -9.99 -3.42 13.04
N MET A 35 -11.25 -3.87 13.12
CA MET A 35 -12.35 -3.35 12.31
C MET A 35 -12.52 -1.84 12.48
N ASP A 36 -12.56 -1.37 13.73
CA ASP A 36 -12.76 0.04 14.05
C ASP A 36 -11.59 0.90 13.53
N GLU A 37 -10.35 0.43 13.71
CA GLU A 37 -9.15 1.13 13.23
C GLU A 37 -9.14 1.26 11.70
N ILE A 38 -9.51 0.19 10.98
CA ILE A 38 -9.62 0.20 9.52
C ILE A 38 -10.75 1.14 9.08
N ALA A 39 -11.92 1.04 9.71
CA ALA A 39 -13.10 1.83 9.40
C ALA A 39 -12.82 3.33 9.57
N ASP A 40 -12.21 3.72 10.70
CA ASP A 40 -11.83 5.09 11.00
C ASP A 40 -10.80 5.62 10.00
N PHE A 41 -9.78 4.82 9.67
CA PHE A 41 -8.76 5.19 8.69
C PHE A 41 -9.36 5.47 7.30
N THR A 42 -10.39 4.71 6.89
CA THR A 42 -11.04 4.95 5.60
C THR A 42 -11.66 6.34 5.51
N GLY A 43 -12.13 6.91 6.64
CA GLY A 43 -12.91 8.14 6.68
C GLY A 43 -14.25 8.05 5.95
N LEU A 44 -14.76 6.84 5.68
CA LEU A 44 -16.01 6.62 4.95
C LEU A 44 -17.23 6.59 5.87
N GLY A 45 -17.05 6.36 7.17
CA GLY A 45 -18.13 6.40 8.17
C GLY A 45 -19.35 5.55 7.74
N PRO A 46 -20.57 6.12 7.68
CA PRO A 46 -21.79 5.37 7.35
C PRO A 46 -21.77 4.69 5.97
N PHE A 47 -20.96 5.19 5.03
CA PHE A 47 -20.86 4.59 3.69
C PHE A 47 -20.34 3.15 3.75
N LEU A 48 -19.61 2.75 4.80
CA LEU A 48 -19.13 1.38 4.99
C LEU A 48 -20.24 0.33 5.06
N ALA A 49 -21.47 0.74 5.43
CA ALA A 49 -22.65 -0.14 5.44
C ALA A 49 -23.32 -0.27 4.06
N MET A 50 -22.84 0.46 3.04
CA MET A 50 -23.39 0.44 1.69
C MET A 50 -22.58 -0.49 0.76
N PRO A 51 -23.21 -1.08 -0.27
CA PRO A 51 -22.52 -1.88 -1.28
C PRO A 51 -21.42 -1.11 -2.02
N LEU A 52 -20.27 -1.75 -2.26
CA LEU A 52 -19.10 -1.07 -2.85
C LEU A 52 -19.33 -0.53 -4.26
N LYS A 53 -20.26 -1.12 -5.02
CA LYS A 53 -20.67 -0.63 -6.34
C LYS A 53 -21.24 0.79 -6.33
N THR A 54 -21.64 1.32 -5.17
CA THR A 54 -22.14 2.70 -5.03
C THR A 54 -21.03 3.71 -4.73
N TYR A 55 -19.78 3.26 -4.58
CA TYR A 55 -18.65 4.09 -4.17
C TYR A 55 -18.05 4.81 -5.37
N SER A 56 -17.55 6.02 -5.15
CA SER A 56 -16.68 6.67 -6.12
C SER A 56 -15.33 5.94 -6.20
N ALA A 57 -14.56 6.18 -7.27
CA ALA A 57 -13.21 5.62 -7.41
C ALA A 57 -12.30 6.00 -6.22
N GLY A 58 -12.42 7.22 -5.70
CA GLY A 58 -11.69 7.66 -4.50
C GLY A 58 -12.08 6.89 -3.25
N MET A 59 -13.38 6.67 -3.02
CA MET A 59 -13.85 5.89 -1.86
C MET A 59 -13.38 4.42 -1.93
N GLN A 60 -13.43 3.82 -3.13
CA GLN A 60 -12.92 2.46 -3.34
C GLN A 60 -11.43 2.38 -3.04
N ALA A 61 -10.65 3.34 -3.55
CA ALA A 61 -9.21 3.37 -3.33
C ALA A 61 -8.85 3.60 -1.84
N ARG A 62 -9.61 4.44 -1.13
CA ARG A 62 -9.45 4.64 0.33
C ARG A 62 -9.69 3.36 1.10
N LEU A 63 -10.77 2.62 0.80
CA LEU A 63 -11.05 1.34 1.45
C LEU A 63 -9.98 0.29 1.13
N ALA A 64 -9.64 0.14 -0.16
CA ALA A 64 -8.64 -0.82 -0.60
C ALA A 64 -7.29 -0.59 0.09
N PHE A 65 -6.88 0.68 0.20
CA PHE A 65 -5.65 1.08 0.86
C PHE A 65 -5.70 0.86 2.38
N ALA A 66 -6.79 1.25 3.04
CA ALA A 66 -6.97 1.04 4.48
C ALA A 66 -6.81 -0.44 4.85
N VAL A 67 -7.49 -1.30 4.11
CA VAL A 67 -7.47 -2.75 4.35
C VAL A 67 -6.11 -3.36 4.01
N ALA A 68 -5.51 -2.96 2.88
CA ALA A 68 -4.18 -3.41 2.48
C ALA A 68 -3.10 -3.08 3.53
N THR A 69 -3.25 -1.93 4.20
CA THR A 69 -2.28 -1.43 5.19
C THR A 69 -2.61 -1.80 6.63
N ALA A 70 -3.70 -2.54 6.86
CA ALA A 70 -4.06 -3.02 8.19
C ALA A 70 -3.41 -4.36 8.54
N VAL A 71 -2.88 -5.05 7.54
CA VAL A 71 -2.20 -6.33 7.67
C VAL A 71 -0.73 -6.07 7.97
N HIS A 72 -0.16 -6.84 8.89
CA HIS A 72 1.27 -6.81 9.13
C HIS A 72 2.02 -7.44 7.96
N ALA A 73 3.02 -6.75 7.43
CA ALA A 73 3.86 -7.26 6.35
C ALA A 73 5.33 -7.22 6.75
N ASP A 74 6.02 -8.34 6.61
CA ASP A 74 7.47 -8.42 6.83
C ASP A 74 8.26 -7.81 5.66
N VAL A 75 7.69 -7.95 4.45
CA VAL A 75 8.24 -7.41 3.19
C VAL A 75 7.15 -6.63 2.46
N ILE A 76 7.44 -5.38 2.12
CA ILE A 76 6.57 -4.52 1.35
C ILE A 76 7.14 -4.37 -0.06
N LEU A 77 6.32 -4.69 -1.07
CA LEU A 77 6.62 -4.47 -2.49
C LEU A 77 5.75 -3.33 -3.02
N MET A 78 6.38 -2.25 -3.43
CA MET A 78 5.73 -1.09 -4.02
C MET A 78 6.19 -0.90 -5.46
N ASP A 79 5.23 -0.93 -6.37
CA ASP A 79 5.40 -0.54 -7.76
C ASP A 79 4.89 0.90 -7.87
N GLU A 80 5.83 1.84 -7.97
CA GLU A 80 5.67 3.28 -7.76
C GLU A 80 5.24 3.70 -6.35
N TRP A 81 5.45 4.98 -6.07
CA TRP A 81 4.96 5.59 -4.84
C TRP A 81 3.44 5.81 -4.93
N ILE A 82 2.72 5.34 -3.92
CA ILE A 82 1.26 5.38 -3.90
C ILE A 82 0.77 6.84 -3.79
N ALA A 83 0.18 7.36 -4.86
CA ALA A 83 -0.58 8.62 -4.87
C ALA A 83 -2.09 8.31 -4.98
N VAL A 84 -2.67 7.72 -3.93
CA VAL A 84 -4.09 7.36 -3.90
C VAL A 84 -4.92 8.44 -3.22
N GLY A 85 -6.07 8.77 -3.82
CA GLY A 85 -7.07 9.67 -3.24
C GLY A 85 -6.81 11.14 -3.55
N ASP A 86 -7.55 12.01 -2.85
CA ASP A 86 -7.36 13.46 -2.88
C ASP A 86 -6.09 13.89 -2.10
N ALA A 87 -5.70 15.16 -2.23
CA ALA A 87 -4.47 15.69 -1.62
C ALA A 87 -4.44 15.56 -0.08
N ASP A 88 -5.60 15.54 0.58
CA ASP A 88 -5.68 15.37 2.03
C ASP A 88 -5.49 13.90 2.41
N PHE A 89 -6.11 12.98 1.67
CA PHE A 89 -5.91 11.55 1.86
C PHE A 89 -4.49 11.11 1.51
N GLN A 90 -3.83 11.72 0.52
CA GLN A 90 -2.43 11.44 0.17
C GLN A 90 -1.49 11.64 1.37
N LYS A 91 -1.67 12.71 2.15
CA LYS A 91 -0.85 12.96 3.36
C LYS A 91 -1.06 11.86 4.41
N ILE A 92 -2.30 11.43 4.59
CA ILE A 92 -2.67 10.38 5.54
C ILE A 92 -2.11 9.03 5.08
N ALA A 93 -2.25 8.70 3.79
CA ALA A 93 -1.73 7.50 3.17
C ALA A 93 -0.20 7.44 3.27
N HIS A 94 0.47 8.56 3.00
CA HIS A 94 1.92 8.68 3.14
C HIS A 94 2.38 8.36 4.57
N LYS A 95 1.75 8.98 5.58
CA LYS A 95 2.06 8.70 6.99
C LYS A 95 1.88 7.21 7.32
N ARG A 96 0.79 6.60 6.85
CA ARG A 96 0.50 5.18 7.07
C ARG A 96 1.56 4.26 6.44
N ILE A 97 2.08 4.62 5.26
CA ILE A 97 3.17 3.88 4.60
C ILE A 97 4.44 3.97 5.43
N LEU A 98 4.80 5.15 5.95
CA LEU A 98 5.97 5.31 6.80
C LEU A 98 5.86 4.45 8.07
N GLU A 99 4.70 4.47 8.74
CA GLU A 99 4.44 3.63 9.92
C GLU A 99 4.54 2.13 9.59
N LEU A 100 4.11 1.72 8.39
CA LEU A 100 4.29 0.35 7.91
C LEU A 100 5.75 0.03 7.64
N MET A 101 6.50 0.94 7.02
CA MET A 101 7.92 0.76 6.74
C MET A 101 8.75 0.66 8.01
N GLU A 102 8.41 1.40 9.06
CA GLU A 102 9.07 1.31 10.37
C GLU A 102 8.87 -0.06 11.04
N ARG A 103 7.74 -0.71 10.76
CA ARG A 103 7.41 -2.04 11.31
C ARG A 103 7.89 -3.18 10.41
N ALA A 104 7.89 -2.96 9.10
CA ALA A 104 8.33 -3.93 8.11
C ALA A 104 9.85 -4.12 8.18
N GLY A 105 10.31 -5.35 7.94
CA GLY A 105 11.75 -5.63 7.88
C GLY A 105 12.37 -5.16 6.56
N ILE A 106 11.62 -5.18 5.46
CA ILE A 106 12.14 -4.93 4.11
C ILE A 106 11.11 -4.16 3.27
N LEU A 107 11.56 -3.07 2.61
CA LEU A 107 10.84 -2.40 1.52
C LEU A 107 11.59 -2.63 0.20
N VAL A 108 10.87 -3.02 -0.84
CA VAL A 108 11.33 -2.98 -2.23
C VAL A 108 10.44 -1.99 -2.98
N LEU A 109 11.07 -0.93 -3.50
CA LEU A 109 10.42 0.13 -4.25
C LEU A 109 10.95 0.13 -5.69
N ALA A 110 10.05 0.00 -6.67
CA ALA A 110 10.32 0.32 -8.06
C ALA A 110 9.77 1.72 -8.33
N SER A 111 10.61 2.66 -8.77
CA SER A 111 10.16 4.00 -9.14
C SER A 111 11.12 4.66 -10.13
N HIS A 112 10.60 5.64 -10.88
CA HIS A 112 11.39 6.55 -11.70
C HIS A 112 11.75 7.86 -10.96
N ASP A 113 11.19 8.09 -9.77
CA ASP A 113 11.48 9.25 -8.93
C ASP A 113 12.75 9.01 -8.09
N LEU A 114 13.82 9.70 -8.49
CA LEU A 114 15.12 9.57 -7.83
C LEU A 114 15.15 10.19 -6.43
N GLU A 115 14.32 11.18 -6.14
CA GLU A 115 14.26 11.79 -4.81
C GLU A 115 13.62 10.81 -3.82
N LEU A 116 12.53 10.15 -4.22
CA LEU A 116 11.89 9.12 -3.41
C LEU A 116 12.82 7.93 -3.15
N ILE A 117 13.56 7.47 -4.18
CA ILE A 117 14.55 6.40 -4.01
C ILE A 117 15.61 6.81 -2.97
N ARG A 118 16.14 8.03 -3.04
CA ARG A 118 17.16 8.51 -2.07
C ARG A 118 16.61 8.64 -0.66
N LEU A 119 15.33 8.99 -0.53
CA LEU A 119 14.70 9.22 0.77
C LEU A 119 14.35 7.90 1.48
N TYR A 120 13.92 6.89 0.74
CA TYR A 120 13.34 5.67 1.33
C TYR A 120 14.17 4.40 1.16
N CYS A 121 15.10 4.36 0.21
CA CYS A 121 15.92 3.18 -0.05
C CYS A 121 17.35 3.37 0.46
N ASN A 122 17.93 2.30 1.02
CA ASN A 122 19.36 2.26 1.38
C ASN A 122 20.21 1.51 0.34
N LYS A 123 19.57 0.81 -0.58
CA LYS A 123 20.19 0.03 -1.67
C LYS A 123 19.39 0.23 -2.94
N VAL A 124 20.06 0.06 -4.07
CA VAL A 124 19.44 0.20 -5.40
C VAL A 124 20.03 -0.81 -6.37
N MET A 125 19.19 -1.24 -7.32
CA MET A 125 19.60 -1.95 -8.53
C MET A 125 18.82 -1.38 -9.70
N ARG A 126 19.45 -1.35 -10.87
CA ARG A 126 18.79 -1.10 -12.16
C ARG A 126 18.38 -2.43 -12.77
N ILE A 127 17.18 -2.47 -13.35
CA ILE A 127 16.73 -3.55 -14.22
C ILE A 127 16.61 -2.98 -15.63
N GLU A 128 17.20 -3.68 -16.60
CA GLU A 128 17.15 -3.31 -18.02
C GLU A 128 17.01 -4.55 -18.89
N SER A 129 16.03 -4.55 -19.80
CA SER A 129 15.75 -5.68 -20.69
C SER A 129 15.63 -7.04 -19.97
N GLY A 130 15.07 -7.03 -18.75
CA GLY A 130 14.93 -8.22 -17.91
C GLY A 130 16.19 -8.64 -17.14
N VAL A 131 17.29 -7.88 -17.22
CA VAL A 131 18.55 -8.15 -16.51
C VAL A 131 18.72 -7.16 -15.37
N ALA A 132 18.91 -7.68 -14.15
CA ALA A 132 19.22 -6.86 -12.98
C ALA A 132 20.73 -6.65 -12.85
N SER A 133 21.14 -5.40 -12.65
CA SER A 133 22.49 -5.04 -12.24
C SER A 133 22.77 -5.47 -10.78
N PRO A 134 24.05 -5.53 -10.36
CA PRO A 134 24.39 -5.77 -8.96
C PRO A 134 23.75 -4.73 -8.02
N ILE A 135 23.29 -5.20 -6.86
CA ILE A 135 22.77 -4.31 -5.82
C ILE A 135 23.91 -3.47 -5.25
N MET A 136 23.72 -2.17 -5.21
CA MET A 136 24.66 -1.20 -4.66
C MET A 136 24.02 -0.30 -3.60
N ASP A 137 24.86 0.45 -2.88
CA ASP A 137 24.39 1.47 -1.92
C ASP A 137 23.73 2.63 -2.68
N VAL A 138 22.63 3.17 -2.16
CA VAL A 138 21.88 4.27 -2.77
C VAL A 138 22.74 5.51 -3.02
N LYS A 139 23.84 5.70 -2.27
CA LYS A 139 24.80 6.80 -2.48
C LYS A 139 25.46 6.76 -3.87
N LYS A 140 25.46 5.60 -4.53
CA LYS A 140 26.00 5.40 -5.88
C LYS A 140 24.94 5.47 -6.98
N LEU A 141 23.72 5.93 -6.66
CA LEU A 141 22.63 6.03 -7.62
C LEU A 141 23.02 6.81 -8.89
N ASP A 142 23.76 7.91 -8.74
CA ASP A 142 24.21 8.72 -9.88
C ASP A 142 25.18 7.96 -10.80
N GLU A 143 26.08 7.14 -10.24
CA GLU A 143 26.99 6.28 -11.00
C GLU A 143 26.22 5.20 -11.78
N LEU A 144 25.19 4.63 -11.15
CA LEU A 144 24.34 3.61 -11.76
C LEU A 144 23.56 4.14 -12.96
N LEU A 145 23.11 5.39 -12.88
CA LEU A 145 22.39 6.08 -13.94
C LEU A 145 23.31 6.56 -15.06
N ALA A 146 24.56 6.94 -14.75
CA ALA A 146 25.55 7.37 -15.74
C ALA A 146 26.14 6.21 -16.56
N ALA A 147 26.05 4.97 -16.07
CA ALA A 147 26.44 3.76 -16.80
C ALA A 147 25.37 3.27 -17.81
N ALA A 148 24.37 4.11 -18.11
CA ALA A 148 23.25 3.86 -19.02
C ALA A 148 23.47 4.37 -20.43
#